data_AF-A0A7V9JVB9-F1
#
_entry.id   AF-A0A7V9JVB9-F1
#
_cell.length_a   1.000
_cell.length_b   1.000
_cell.length_c   1.000
_cell.angle_alpha   90.00
_cell.angle_beta   90.00
_cell.angle_gamma   90.00
#
_symmetry.space_group_name_H-M   'P 1'
#
loop_
_entity.id
_entity.type
_entity.pdbx_description
1 polymer ?
#
loop_
_entity_poly.entity_id
_entity_poly.type
_entity_poly.pdbx_seq_one_letter_code
_entity_poly.pdbx_strand_id
1 'polypeptide(L)'
;MGLWARIKRIFRAGTGAALDKVENPEMVLQQTIRDMRDRVPELNNSVAQVMATERLLAKNRENLETQVVDLDSKIKASVKMGRDDIATAYIGQLSQAQLDLERTGAQLEHAANASKQALKARDNYVLNMKKRSAEAMQLISASKQAKLQEQLAQTMETFNIGDDASTFNEMREKIDRRVAAAEAKLQLGASSVDTQMQDIEREAMDIQLQDKLLEYKQQMGLLGKGSDTSGKQISAASEVKDEAEVLDQVLLNEANEQK
;
A
#
# COMPACT_ATOMS: atom_id res chain seq x y z
N MET A 1 -16.55 -9.58 24.53
CA MET A 1 -15.30 -8.78 24.56
C MET A 1 -14.52 -9.04 23.27
N GLY A 2 -14.14 -8.01 22.51
CA GLY A 2 -13.40 -8.18 21.25
C GLY A 2 -11.92 -8.54 21.44
N LEU A 3 -11.32 -9.15 20.41
CA LEU A 3 -9.92 -9.62 20.39
C LEU A 3 -8.91 -8.51 20.74
N TRP A 4 -9.08 -7.33 20.15
CA TRP A 4 -8.26 -6.13 20.44
C TRP A 4 -8.20 -5.77 21.92
N ALA A 5 -9.34 -5.87 22.64
CA ALA A 5 -9.41 -5.58 24.07
C ALA A 5 -8.78 -6.67 24.95
N ARG A 6 -8.60 -7.89 24.43
CA ARG A 6 -7.81 -8.95 25.07
C ARG A 6 -6.32 -8.68 24.88
N ILE A 7 -5.89 -8.37 23.65
CA ILE A 7 -4.48 -8.09 23.34
C ILE A 7 -3.99 -6.85 24.11
N LYS A 8 -4.73 -5.73 24.07
CA LYS A 8 -4.39 -4.51 24.81
C LYS A 8 -4.37 -4.70 26.33
N ARG A 9 -5.08 -5.71 26.86
CA ARG A 9 -4.98 -6.13 28.27
C ARG A 9 -3.70 -6.92 28.54
N ILE A 10 -3.35 -7.87 27.68
CA ILE A 10 -2.12 -8.70 27.83
C ILE A 10 -0.88 -7.80 27.87
N PHE A 11 -0.72 -6.87 26.92
CA PHE A 11 0.40 -5.91 26.93
C PHE A 11 0.41 -4.98 28.16
N ARG A 12 -0.77 -4.62 28.70
CA ARG A 12 -0.88 -3.77 29.90
C ARG A 12 -0.76 -4.55 31.22
N ALA A 13 -0.78 -5.88 31.19
CA ALA A 13 -0.76 -6.75 32.37
C ALA A 13 0.64 -7.26 32.76
N GLY A 14 1.70 -6.74 32.12
CA GLY A 14 3.10 -6.75 32.60
C GLY A 14 3.57 -8.03 33.30
N THR A 15 3.94 -9.05 32.50
CA THR A 15 4.83 -10.18 32.82
C THR A 15 4.66 -10.98 34.14
N GLY A 16 3.64 -10.74 34.96
CA GLY A 16 3.54 -11.33 36.31
C GLY A 16 2.83 -12.69 36.45
N ALA A 17 1.79 -12.99 35.66
CA ALA A 17 0.90 -14.14 35.97
C ALA A 17 0.09 -14.75 34.80
N ALA A 18 0.41 -14.43 33.53
CA ALA A 18 -0.43 -14.79 32.38
C ALA A 18 0.31 -15.44 31.21
N LEU A 19 1.53 -15.93 31.43
CA LEU A 19 2.46 -16.31 30.36
C LEU A 19 2.11 -17.67 29.70
N ASP A 20 1.64 -18.65 30.49
CA ASP A 20 1.45 -20.06 30.10
C ASP A 20 0.41 -20.34 28.98
N LYS A 21 -0.26 -19.32 28.43
CA LYS A 21 -1.36 -19.50 27.45
C LYS A 21 -1.36 -18.53 26.26
N VAL A 22 -0.33 -17.70 26.07
CA VAL A 22 -0.23 -16.80 24.89
C VAL A 22 1.18 -16.84 24.32
N GLU A 23 1.36 -17.73 23.34
CA GLU A 23 2.65 -18.21 22.84
C GLU A 23 3.63 -17.14 22.31
N ASN A 24 3.11 -16.01 21.79
CA ASN A 24 3.87 -14.75 21.65
C ASN A 24 2.92 -13.56 21.39
N PRO A 25 2.82 -12.56 22.29
CA PRO A 25 1.85 -11.46 22.13
C PRO A 25 2.20 -10.50 20.97
N GLU A 26 3.48 -10.31 20.66
CA GLU A 26 3.93 -9.53 19.48
C GLU A 26 3.49 -10.17 18.16
N MET A 27 3.58 -11.51 18.05
CA MET A 27 3.17 -12.26 16.87
C MET A 27 1.66 -12.11 16.61
N VAL A 28 0.84 -12.13 17.66
CA VAL A 28 -0.61 -11.92 17.56
C VAL A 28 -0.93 -10.51 17.04
N LEU A 29 -0.19 -9.47 17.45
CA LEU A 29 -0.34 -8.12 16.90
C LEU A 29 0.07 -8.06 15.43
N GLN A 30 1.22 -8.63 15.05
CA GLN A 30 1.70 -8.65 13.67
C GLN A 30 0.71 -9.38 12.74
N GLN A 31 0.18 -10.53 13.17
CA GLN A 31 -0.86 -11.25 12.43
C GLN A 31 -2.16 -10.43 12.36
N THR A 32 -2.57 -9.75 13.43
CA THR A 32 -3.75 -8.87 13.41
C THR A 32 -3.60 -7.72 12.38
N ILE A 33 -2.40 -7.14 12.24
CA ILE A 33 -2.13 -6.13 11.21
C ILE A 33 -2.25 -6.74 9.81
N ARG A 34 -1.66 -7.92 9.59
CA ARG A 34 -1.73 -8.69 8.33
C ARG A 34 -3.18 -9.00 7.96
N ASP A 35 -3.93 -9.64 8.87
CA ASP A 35 -5.36 -9.97 8.70
C ASP A 35 -6.23 -8.75 8.38
N MET A 36 -5.91 -7.57 8.91
CA MET A 36 -6.65 -6.34 8.59
C MET A 36 -6.25 -5.74 7.24
N ARG A 37 -4.97 -5.82 6.85
CA ARG A 37 -4.49 -5.36 5.55
C ARG A 37 -5.03 -6.23 4.41
N ASP A 38 -5.01 -7.54 4.59
CA ASP A 38 -5.33 -8.50 3.55
C ASP A 38 -6.85 -8.56 3.27
N ARG A 39 -7.69 -8.00 4.16
CA ARG A 39 -9.12 -7.69 3.95
C ARG A 39 -9.40 -6.41 3.15
N VAL A 40 -8.42 -5.52 2.97
CA VAL A 40 -8.64 -4.27 2.22
C VAL A 40 -8.92 -4.54 0.73
N PRO A 41 -8.25 -5.47 0.03
CA PRO A 41 -8.63 -5.92 -1.30
C PRO A 41 -10.07 -6.47 -1.37
N GLU A 42 -10.48 -7.34 -0.44
CA GLU A 42 -11.84 -7.90 -0.39
C GLU A 42 -12.88 -6.80 -0.28
N LEU A 43 -12.67 -5.86 0.64
CA LEU A 43 -13.57 -4.73 0.89
C LEU A 43 -13.63 -3.77 -0.31
N ASN A 44 -12.48 -3.48 -0.95
CA ASN A 44 -12.46 -2.68 -2.17
C ASN A 44 -13.22 -3.36 -3.32
N ASN A 45 -13.12 -4.69 -3.47
CA ASN A 45 -13.89 -5.45 -4.47
C ASN A 45 -15.40 -5.38 -4.19
N SER A 46 -15.83 -5.51 -2.93
CA SER A 46 -17.25 -5.33 -2.57
C SER A 46 -17.76 -3.92 -2.85
N VAL A 47 -16.98 -2.87 -2.55
CA VAL A 47 -17.34 -1.48 -2.89
C VAL A 47 -17.43 -1.31 -4.41
N ALA A 48 -16.46 -1.81 -5.17
CA ALA A 48 -16.45 -1.74 -6.62
C ALA A 48 -17.67 -2.44 -7.26
N GLN A 49 -18.12 -3.57 -6.71
CA GLN A 49 -19.33 -4.25 -7.18
C GLN A 49 -20.61 -3.42 -6.95
N VAL A 50 -20.72 -2.73 -5.82
CA VAL A 50 -21.86 -1.82 -5.56
C VAL A 50 -21.81 -0.60 -6.49
N MET A 51 -20.64 0.00 -6.69
CA MET A 51 -20.45 1.11 -7.64
C MET A 51 -20.70 0.70 -9.09
N ALA A 52 -20.37 -0.54 -9.47
CA ALA A 52 -20.68 -1.09 -10.79
C ALA A 52 -22.20 -1.26 -10.99
N THR A 53 -22.92 -1.70 -9.96
CA THR A 53 -24.40 -1.79 -9.98
C THR A 53 -25.04 -0.41 -10.13
N GLU A 54 -24.58 0.59 -9.35
CA GLU A 54 -24.99 1.99 -9.48
C GLU A 54 -24.76 2.52 -10.91
N ARG A 55 -23.55 2.33 -11.46
CA ARG A 55 -23.20 2.83 -12.79
C ARG A 55 -23.95 2.12 -13.93
N LEU A 56 -24.30 0.84 -13.75
CA LEU A 56 -25.14 0.09 -14.69
C LEU A 56 -26.58 0.63 -14.67
N LEU A 57 -27.16 0.88 -13.49
CA LEU A 57 -28.48 1.50 -13.35
C LEU A 57 -28.50 2.92 -13.92
N ALA A 58 -27.44 3.71 -13.72
CA ALA A 58 -27.31 5.05 -14.30
C ALA A 58 -27.33 5.02 -15.83
N LYS A 59 -26.59 4.09 -16.46
CA LYS A 59 -26.60 3.89 -17.91
C LYS A 59 -27.95 3.38 -18.42
N ASN A 60 -28.62 2.48 -17.69
CA ASN A 60 -29.95 2.01 -18.07
C ASN A 60 -30.98 3.16 -18.05
N ARG A 61 -30.90 4.06 -17.06
CA ARG A 61 -31.71 5.28 -16.98
C ARG A 61 -31.47 6.20 -18.19
N GLU A 62 -30.21 6.45 -18.54
CA GLU A 62 -29.80 7.25 -19.71
C GLU A 62 -30.29 6.68 -21.05
N ASN A 63 -30.24 5.34 -21.21
CA ASN A 63 -30.79 4.65 -22.37
C ASN A 63 -32.33 4.82 -22.45
N LEU A 64 -33.04 4.71 -21.31
CA LEU A 64 -34.49 4.87 -21.24
C LEU A 64 -34.94 6.32 -21.49
N GLU A 65 -34.21 7.31 -20.97
CA GLU A 65 -34.43 8.73 -21.27
C GLU A 65 -34.31 9.00 -22.78
N THR A 66 -33.27 8.44 -23.40
CA THR A 66 -33.08 8.51 -24.86
C THR A 66 -34.24 7.84 -25.60
N GLN A 67 -34.63 6.63 -25.17
CA GLN A 67 -35.74 5.87 -25.78
C GLN A 67 -37.08 6.62 -25.71
N VAL A 68 -37.37 7.33 -24.62
CA VAL A 68 -38.58 8.14 -24.47
C VAL A 68 -38.59 9.31 -25.48
N VAL A 69 -37.46 10.02 -25.66
CA VAL A 69 -37.33 11.11 -26.65
C VAL A 69 -37.48 10.58 -28.09
N ASP A 70 -36.89 9.42 -28.36
CA ASP A 70 -36.98 8.72 -29.64
C ASP A 70 -38.43 8.30 -29.97
N LEU A 71 -39.17 7.80 -28.99
CA LEU A 71 -40.56 7.36 -29.14
C LEU A 71 -41.51 8.56 -29.31
N ASP A 72 -41.36 9.62 -28.51
CA ASP A 72 -42.09 10.88 -28.69
C ASP A 72 -41.91 11.46 -30.12
N SER A 73 -40.67 11.43 -30.63
CA SER A 73 -40.36 11.83 -32.00
C SER A 73 -41.06 10.94 -33.06
N LYS A 74 -41.09 9.62 -32.83
CA LYS A 74 -41.77 8.64 -33.72
C LYS A 74 -43.29 8.77 -33.68
N ILE A 75 -43.89 9.08 -32.53
CA ILE A 75 -45.33 9.40 -32.38
C ILE A 75 -45.65 10.65 -33.20
N LYS A 76 -44.90 11.75 -32.99
CA LYS A 76 -45.06 13.02 -33.73
C LYS A 76 -44.92 12.86 -35.23
N ALA A 77 -44.03 11.98 -35.70
CA ALA A 77 -43.91 11.64 -37.12
C ALA A 77 -45.12 10.84 -37.64
N SER A 78 -45.57 9.82 -36.88
CA SER A 78 -46.68 8.93 -37.28
C SER A 78 -48.01 9.69 -37.41
N VAL A 79 -48.30 10.59 -36.45
CA VAL A 79 -49.49 11.47 -36.49
C VAL A 79 -49.44 12.42 -37.68
N LYS A 80 -48.27 13.02 -37.99
CA LYS A 80 -48.11 13.87 -39.20
C LYS A 80 -48.31 13.10 -40.51
N MET A 81 -48.17 11.78 -40.50
CA MET A 81 -48.39 10.90 -41.65
C MET A 81 -49.81 10.29 -41.68
N GLY A 82 -50.71 10.66 -40.76
CA GLY A 82 -52.06 10.11 -40.66
C GLY A 82 -52.09 8.61 -40.30
N ARG A 83 -51.06 8.12 -39.60
CA ARG A 83 -50.91 6.71 -39.19
C ARG A 83 -51.15 6.56 -37.69
N ASP A 84 -52.40 6.76 -37.31
CA ASP A 84 -52.85 6.74 -35.92
C ASP A 84 -52.73 5.33 -35.28
N ASP A 85 -52.77 4.29 -36.10
CA ASP A 85 -52.47 2.90 -35.73
C ASP A 85 -51.04 2.74 -35.20
N ILE A 86 -50.06 3.25 -35.96
CA ILE A 86 -48.64 3.23 -35.59
C ILE A 86 -48.36 4.21 -34.46
N ALA A 87 -49.00 5.39 -34.45
CA ALA A 87 -48.89 6.34 -33.34
C ALA A 87 -49.36 5.71 -32.02
N THR A 88 -50.49 5.01 -32.02
CA THR A 88 -51.03 4.31 -30.84
C THR A 88 -50.07 3.22 -30.34
N ALA A 89 -49.47 2.46 -31.24
CA ALA A 89 -48.46 1.45 -30.89
C ALA A 89 -47.23 2.08 -30.21
N TYR A 90 -46.71 3.20 -30.72
CA TYR A 90 -45.60 3.91 -30.09
C TYR A 90 -45.98 4.60 -28.77
N ILE A 91 -47.22 5.07 -28.59
CA ILE A 91 -47.72 5.61 -27.32
C ILE A 91 -47.68 4.51 -26.23
N GLY A 92 -48.08 3.29 -26.55
CA GLY A 92 -47.96 2.14 -25.62
C GLY A 92 -46.51 1.85 -25.23
N GLN A 93 -45.58 1.88 -26.19
CA GLN A 93 -44.15 1.72 -25.91
C GLN A 93 -43.58 2.86 -25.06
N LEU A 94 -44.01 4.11 -25.29
CA LEU A 94 -43.58 5.27 -24.54
C LEU A 94 -44.06 5.22 -23.08
N SER A 95 -45.31 4.82 -22.85
CA SER A 95 -45.85 4.62 -21.50
C SER A 95 -45.09 3.53 -20.74
N GLN A 96 -44.75 2.41 -21.39
CA GLN A 96 -43.92 1.37 -20.78
C GLN A 96 -42.51 1.88 -20.46
N ALA A 97 -41.85 2.58 -21.40
CA ALA A 97 -40.52 3.14 -21.19
C ALA A 97 -40.48 4.18 -20.06
N GLN A 98 -41.56 4.94 -19.86
CA GLN A 98 -41.70 5.88 -18.73
C GLN A 98 -41.82 5.16 -17.38
N LEU A 99 -42.61 4.07 -17.30
CA LEU A 99 -42.73 3.26 -16.09
C LEU A 99 -41.40 2.57 -15.72
N ASP A 100 -40.70 2.03 -16.71
CA ASP A 100 -39.37 1.43 -16.50
C ASP A 100 -38.31 2.50 -16.16
N LEU A 101 -38.44 3.72 -16.66
CA LEU A 101 -37.57 4.86 -16.31
C LEU A 101 -37.77 5.28 -14.85
N GLU A 102 -39.02 5.45 -14.39
CA GLU A 102 -39.34 5.78 -13.00
C GLU A 102 -38.80 4.71 -12.04
N ARG A 103 -39.08 3.44 -12.35
CA ARG A 103 -38.59 2.27 -11.60
C ARG A 103 -37.06 2.21 -11.55
N THR A 104 -36.39 2.47 -12.66
CA THR A 104 -34.92 2.49 -12.74
C THR A 104 -34.34 3.69 -11.97
N GLY A 105 -35.04 4.83 -11.95
CA GLY A 105 -34.69 6.00 -11.15
C GLY A 105 -34.68 5.70 -9.65
N ALA A 106 -35.76 5.10 -9.13
CA ALA A 106 -35.83 4.69 -7.72
C ALA A 106 -34.74 3.64 -7.35
N GLN A 107 -34.48 2.68 -8.24
CA GLN A 107 -33.39 1.70 -8.05
C GLN A 107 -32.01 2.37 -8.05
N LEU A 108 -31.78 3.35 -8.92
CA LEU A 108 -30.55 4.13 -8.96
C LEU A 108 -30.34 4.94 -7.68
N GLU A 109 -31.38 5.57 -7.13
CA GLU A 109 -31.26 6.32 -5.87
C GLU A 109 -30.86 5.40 -4.71
N HIS A 110 -31.48 4.21 -4.61
CA HIS A 110 -31.08 3.21 -3.62
C HIS A 110 -29.64 2.72 -3.83
N ALA A 111 -29.22 2.48 -5.08
CA ALA A 111 -27.86 2.05 -5.41
C ALA A 111 -26.81 3.13 -5.10
N ALA A 112 -27.08 4.39 -5.41
CA ALA A 112 -26.21 5.52 -5.09
C ALA A 112 -26.07 5.73 -3.57
N ASN A 113 -27.17 5.58 -2.82
CA ASN A 113 -27.13 5.62 -1.36
C ASN A 113 -26.35 4.43 -0.76
N ALA A 114 -26.45 3.23 -1.34
CA ALA A 114 -25.67 2.07 -0.93
C ALA A 114 -24.18 2.24 -1.25
N SER A 115 -23.84 2.71 -2.45
CA SER A 115 -22.48 3.05 -2.92
C SER A 115 -21.79 4.06 -2.00
N LYS A 116 -22.48 5.17 -1.69
CA LYS A 116 -22.03 6.20 -0.74
C LYS A 116 -21.81 5.67 0.69
N GLN A 117 -22.60 4.67 1.11
CA GLN A 117 -22.40 4.00 2.40
C GLN A 117 -21.24 3.01 2.36
N ALA A 118 -21.07 2.26 1.26
CA ALA A 118 -19.98 1.30 1.08
C ALA A 118 -18.60 2.01 1.05
N LEU A 119 -18.49 3.13 0.32
CA LEU A 119 -17.31 4.00 0.34
C LEU A 119 -16.99 4.49 1.76
N LYS A 120 -17.98 5.06 2.47
CA LYS A 120 -17.81 5.48 3.87
C LYS A 120 -17.40 4.34 4.81
N ALA A 121 -17.94 3.14 4.62
CA ALA A 121 -17.58 1.97 5.43
C ALA A 121 -16.12 1.56 5.18
N ARG A 122 -15.67 1.57 3.92
CA ARG A 122 -14.29 1.30 3.52
C ARG A 122 -13.31 2.35 4.04
N ASP A 123 -13.64 3.63 3.97
CA ASP A 123 -12.78 4.70 4.47
C ASP A 123 -12.65 4.65 6.00
N ASN A 124 -13.76 4.40 6.71
CA ASN A 124 -13.72 4.15 8.15
C ASN A 124 -12.94 2.87 8.50
N TYR A 125 -13.02 1.80 7.69
CA TYR A 125 -12.23 0.59 7.90
C TYR A 125 -10.72 0.88 7.77
N VAL A 126 -10.30 1.52 6.67
CA VAL A 126 -8.90 1.87 6.41
C VAL A 126 -8.35 2.84 7.47
N LEU A 127 -9.14 3.84 7.90
CA LEU A 127 -8.74 4.75 8.99
C LEU A 127 -8.55 3.99 10.32
N ASN A 128 -9.46 3.08 10.66
CA ASN A 128 -9.35 2.27 11.88
C ASN A 128 -8.22 1.24 11.79
N MET A 129 -7.92 0.70 10.61
CA MET A 129 -6.75 -0.13 10.35
C MET A 129 -5.46 0.65 10.61
N LYS A 130 -5.30 1.85 10.01
CA LYS A 130 -4.11 2.70 10.22
C LYS A 130 -3.91 3.02 11.70
N LYS A 131 -4.97 3.43 12.42
CA LYS A 131 -4.92 3.68 13.87
C LYS A 131 -4.49 2.46 14.68
N ARG A 132 -5.10 1.29 14.45
CA ARG A 132 -4.75 0.05 15.16
C ARG A 132 -3.36 -0.48 14.80
N SER A 133 -2.91 -0.30 13.56
CA SER A 133 -1.54 -0.64 13.16
C SER A 133 -0.51 0.22 13.90
N ALA A 134 -0.76 1.52 14.04
CA ALA A 134 0.11 2.40 14.83
C ALA A 134 0.11 2.03 16.33
N GLU A 135 -1.06 1.82 16.95
CA GLU A 135 -1.14 1.31 18.33
C GLU A 135 -0.40 -0.04 18.49
N ALA A 136 -0.54 -0.95 17.52
CA ALA A 136 0.11 -2.26 17.55
C ALA A 136 1.64 -2.15 17.42
N MET A 137 2.16 -1.30 16.53
CA MET A 137 3.59 -1.05 16.38
C MET A 137 4.20 -0.43 17.64
N GLN A 138 3.50 0.51 18.28
CA GLN A 138 3.91 1.08 19.58
C GLN A 138 3.97 0.01 20.68
N LEU A 139 2.96 -0.86 20.77
CA LEU A 139 2.93 -1.97 21.74
C LEU A 139 4.07 -2.99 21.49
N ILE A 140 4.36 -3.33 20.23
CA ILE A 140 5.49 -4.19 19.87
C ILE A 140 6.83 -3.56 20.27
N SER A 141 7.01 -2.25 20.04
CA SER A 141 8.23 -1.54 20.43
C SER A 141 8.42 -1.53 21.95
N ALA A 142 7.37 -1.21 22.70
CA ALA A 142 7.39 -1.22 24.17
C ALA A 142 7.67 -2.63 24.75
N SER A 143 7.12 -3.69 24.14
CA SER A 143 7.41 -5.08 24.52
C SER A 143 8.89 -5.43 24.34
N LYS A 144 9.48 -5.05 23.19
CA LYS A 144 10.92 -5.26 22.94
C LYS A 144 11.78 -4.49 23.93
N GLN A 145 11.43 -3.25 24.25
CA GLN A 145 12.14 -2.43 25.23
C GLN A 145 12.06 -3.04 26.64
N ALA A 146 10.87 -3.45 27.08
CA ALA A 146 10.69 -4.13 28.37
C ALA A 146 11.48 -5.44 28.45
N LYS A 147 11.46 -6.25 27.38
CA LYS A 147 12.21 -7.51 27.31
C LYS A 147 13.73 -7.32 27.37
N LEU A 148 14.26 -6.23 26.80
CA LEU A 148 15.67 -5.85 26.95
C LEU A 148 15.99 -5.41 28.39
N GLN A 149 15.07 -4.71 29.07
CA GLN A 149 15.23 -4.32 30.48
C GLN A 149 15.17 -5.54 31.41
N GLU A 150 14.25 -6.48 31.19
CA GLU A 150 14.17 -7.74 31.94
C GLU A 150 15.44 -8.59 31.74
N GLN A 151 15.94 -8.72 30.51
CA GLN A 151 17.21 -9.41 30.22
C GLN A 151 18.41 -8.74 30.88
N LEU A 152 18.47 -7.40 30.90
CA LEU A 152 19.52 -6.66 31.59
C LEU A 152 19.44 -6.86 33.11
N ALA A 153 18.24 -6.77 33.70
CA ALA A 153 18.03 -6.96 35.13
C ALA A 153 18.39 -8.39 35.60
N GLN A 154 17.93 -9.42 34.87
CA GLN A 154 18.26 -10.82 35.16
C GLN A 154 19.77 -11.10 35.02
N THR A 155 20.42 -10.44 34.05
CA THR A 155 21.88 -10.50 33.90
C THR A 155 22.58 -9.86 35.11
N MET A 156 22.16 -8.69 35.56
CA MET A 156 22.70 -8.00 36.74
C MET A 156 22.49 -8.83 38.03
N GLU A 157 21.31 -9.42 38.22
CA GLU A 157 20.98 -10.28 39.35
C GLU A 157 21.87 -11.54 39.38
N THR A 158 22.10 -12.16 38.23
CA THR A 158 23.01 -13.32 38.09
C THR A 158 24.47 -12.95 38.42
N PHE A 159 24.90 -11.73 38.10
CA PHE A 159 26.24 -11.24 38.47
C PHE A 159 26.40 -10.91 39.96
N ASN A 160 25.31 -10.62 40.69
CA ASN A 160 25.35 -10.15 42.08
C ASN A 160 25.59 -11.27 43.13
N ILE A 161 26.11 -12.43 42.68
CA ILE A 161 26.38 -13.63 43.49
C ILE A 161 27.90 -13.95 43.55
N GLY A 162 28.73 -13.27 42.75
CA GLY A 162 30.20 -13.41 42.74
C GLY A 162 30.92 -12.13 43.17
N ASP A 163 31.89 -12.25 44.06
CA ASP A 163 32.73 -11.14 44.56
C ASP A 163 33.86 -10.80 43.56
N ASP A 164 33.51 -10.10 42.47
CA ASP A 164 34.47 -9.74 41.41
C ASP A 164 34.13 -8.38 40.73
N ALA A 165 34.27 -7.30 41.49
CA ALA A 165 33.89 -5.93 41.08
C ALA A 165 34.68 -5.37 39.88
N SER A 166 35.82 -5.97 39.53
CA SER A 166 36.62 -5.66 38.32
C SER A 166 35.88 -6.11 37.05
N THR A 167 35.48 -7.37 37.01
CA THR A 167 34.75 -8.02 35.91
C THR A 167 33.40 -7.35 35.67
N PHE A 168 32.74 -6.87 36.73
CA PHE A 168 31.50 -6.09 36.64
C PHE A 168 31.65 -4.84 35.76
N ASN A 169 32.72 -4.06 35.91
CA ASN A 169 32.91 -2.83 35.15
C ASN A 169 33.21 -3.10 33.67
N GLU A 170 34.08 -4.08 33.34
CA GLU A 170 34.29 -4.47 31.95
C GLU A 170 33.02 -4.99 31.27
N MET A 171 32.24 -5.81 31.97
CA MET A 171 31.02 -6.40 31.42
C MET A 171 29.91 -5.36 31.29
N ARG A 172 29.82 -4.41 32.23
CA ARG A 172 28.98 -3.22 32.09
C ARG A 172 29.36 -2.42 30.85
N GLU A 173 30.63 -2.10 30.65
CA GLU A 173 31.06 -1.34 29.47
C GLU A 173 30.81 -2.12 28.16
N LYS A 174 31.01 -3.44 28.14
CA LYS A 174 30.65 -4.31 27.00
C LYS A 174 29.14 -4.33 26.73
N ILE A 175 28.30 -4.29 27.77
CA ILE A 175 26.84 -4.22 27.66
C ILE A 175 26.41 -2.84 27.17
N ASP A 176 26.90 -1.75 27.76
CA ASP A 176 26.59 -0.37 27.37
C ASP A 176 27.03 -0.11 25.91
N ARG A 177 28.21 -0.59 25.50
CA ARG A 177 28.66 -0.59 24.09
C ARG A 177 27.73 -1.42 23.18
N ARG A 178 27.18 -2.55 23.65
CA ARG A 178 26.22 -3.38 22.89
C ARG A 178 24.85 -2.72 22.77
N VAL A 179 24.35 -2.09 23.84
CA VAL A 179 23.08 -1.35 23.84
C VAL A 179 23.20 -0.13 22.94
N ALA A 180 24.26 0.67 23.09
CA ALA A 180 24.53 1.80 22.21
C ALA A 180 24.70 1.38 20.73
N ALA A 181 25.37 0.25 20.45
CA ALA A 181 25.46 -0.29 19.09
C ALA A 181 24.11 -0.83 18.56
N ALA A 182 23.22 -1.31 19.42
CA ALA A 182 21.87 -1.74 19.05
C ALA A 182 20.94 -0.54 18.81
N GLU A 183 20.97 0.49 19.67
CA GLU A 183 20.28 1.75 19.45
C GLU A 183 20.81 2.48 18.21
N ALA A 184 22.13 2.53 17.99
CA ALA A 184 22.70 3.07 16.77
C ALA A 184 22.25 2.28 15.53
N LYS A 185 22.13 0.94 15.60
CA LYS A 185 21.57 0.13 14.50
C LYS A 185 20.05 0.30 14.33
N LEU A 186 19.31 0.62 15.39
CA LEU A 186 17.88 0.93 15.31
C LEU A 186 17.63 2.34 14.78
N GLN A 187 18.45 3.31 15.15
CA GLN A 187 18.44 4.66 14.58
C GLN A 187 18.89 4.64 13.12
N LEU A 188 20.03 4.02 12.79
CA LEU A 188 20.46 3.82 11.39
C LEU A 188 19.45 2.98 10.60
N GLY A 189 18.77 2.02 11.23
CA GLY A 189 17.69 1.25 10.60
C GLY A 189 16.48 2.13 10.29
N ALA A 190 15.99 2.91 11.26
CA ALA A 190 14.91 3.87 11.07
C ALA A 190 15.28 4.92 10.01
N SER A 191 16.43 5.58 10.17
CA SER A 191 16.99 6.50 9.18
C SER A 191 17.13 5.86 7.81
N SER A 192 17.59 4.61 7.68
CA SER A 192 17.70 3.94 6.39
C SER A 192 16.34 3.64 5.74
N VAL A 193 15.29 3.40 6.53
CA VAL A 193 13.93 3.19 6.03
C VAL A 193 13.28 4.53 5.68
N ASP A 194 13.47 5.57 6.48
CA ASP A 194 13.01 6.93 6.18
C ASP A 194 13.77 7.53 4.96
N THR A 195 15.09 7.31 4.82
CA THR A 195 15.83 7.72 3.62
C THR A 195 15.49 6.86 2.42
N GLN A 196 15.35 5.53 2.54
CA GLN A 196 14.87 4.71 1.41
C GLN A 196 13.45 5.10 1.00
N MET A 197 12.58 5.48 1.94
CA MET A 197 11.23 5.95 1.62
C MET A 197 11.27 7.34 0.97
N GLN A 198 12.14 8.27 1.42
CA GLN A 198 12.36 9.56 0.77
C GLN A 198 13.03 9.44 -0.61
N ASP A 199 13.99 8.53 -0.78
CA ASP A 199 14.66 8.27 -2.06
C ASP A 199 13.69 7.59 -3.04
N ILE A 200 12.85 6.65 -2.59
CA ILE A 200 11.76 6.08 -3.40
C ILE A 200 10.69 7.13 -3.73
N GLU A 201 10.31 8.00 -2.81
CA GLU A 201 9.40 9.13 -3.10
C GLU A 201 10.02 10.13 -4.07
N ARG A 202 11.34 10.35 -4.00
CA ARG A 202 12.07 11.24 -4.92
C ARG A 202 12.26 10.63 -6.29
N GLU A 203 12.61 9.35 -6.39
CA GLU A 203 12.73 8.61 -7.64
C GLU A 203 11.35 8.45 -8.31
N ALA A 204 10.29 8.20 -7.54
CA ALA A 204 8.92 8.23 -8.05
C ALA A 204 8.48 9.63 -8.51
N MET A 205 8.93 10.70 -7.85
CA MET A 205 8.74 12.08 -8.34
C MET A 205 9.53 12.34 -9.63
N ASP A 206 10.80 11.95 -9.71
CA ASP A 206 11.63 12.13 -10.91
C ASP A 206 11.06 11.36 -12.12
N ILE A 207 10.49 10.16 -11.92
CA ILE A 207 9.74 9.43 -12.94
C ILE A 207 8.49 10.22 -13.36
N GLN A 208 7.67 10.71 -12.41
CA GLN A 208 6.48 11.51 -12.74
C GLN A 208 6.81 12.86 -13.40
N LEU A 209 7.97 13.44 -13.10
CA LEU A 209 8.50 14.63 -13.76
C LEU A 209 8.99 14.31 -15.17
N GLN A 210 9.65 13.17 -15.39
CA GLN A 210 10.04 12.72 -16.73
C GLN A 210 8.83 12.38 -17.61
N ASP A 211 7.82 11.69 -17.09
CA ASP A 211 6.56 11.41 -17.80
C ASP A 211 5.84 12.70 -18.20
N LYS A 212 5.70 13.66 -17.28
CA LYS A 212 5.13 14.99 -17.58
C LYS A 212 5.97 15.78 -18.59
N LEU A 213 7.30 15.65 -18.55
CA LEU A 213 8.20 16.32 -19.50
C LEU A 213 8.11 15.66 -20.89
N LEU A 214 7.87 14.35 -20.96
CA LEU A 214 7.50 13.62 -22.17
C LEU A 214 6.14 14.08 -22.71
N GLU A 215 5.13 14.21 -21.86
CA GLU A 215 3.80 14.72 -22.21
C GLU A 215 3.88 16.16 -22.74
N TYR A 216 4.63 17.05 -22.08
CA TYR A 216 4.91 18.41 -22.58
C TYR A 216 5.68 18.40 -23.91
N LYS A 217 6.64 17.50 -24.13
CA LYS A 217 7.33 17.35 -25.43
C LYS A 217 6.42 16.84 -26.54
N GLN A 218 5.44 16.00 -26.22
CA GLN A 218 4.40 15.56 -27.16
C GLN A 218 3.43 16.72 -27.48
N GLN A 219 2.96 17.45 -26.46
CA GLN A 219 2.10 18.63 -26.64
C GLN A 219 2.79 19.76 -27.42
N MET A 220 4.11 19.92 -27.28
CA MET A 220 4.92 20.86 -28.08
C MET A 220 5.42 20.29 -29.41
N GLY A 221 5.00 19.08 -29.82
CA GLY A 221 5.29 18.51 -31.14
C GLY A 221 6.76 18.16 -31.43
N LEU A 222 7.59 18.00 -30.40
CA LEU A 222 9.06 17.88 -30.52
C LEU A 222 9.57 16.43 -30.68
N LEU A 223 8.68 15.45 -30.85
CA LEU A 223 9.03 14.07 -31.25
C LEU A 223 8.84 13.90 -32.76
N GLY A 224 9.95 14.00 -33.50
CA GLY A 224 9.99 13.83 -34.96
C GLY A 224 9.67 12.40 -35.42
N LYS A 225 9.18 12.27 -36.66
CA LYS A 225 8.71 11.00 -37.24
C LYS A 225 9.36 10.72 -38.61
N GLY A 226 10.22 9.70 -38.65
CA GLY A 226 11.01 9.21 -39.80
C GLY A 226 12.41 8.76 -39.32
N SER A 227 12.93 7.56 -39.60
CA SER A 227 13.32 6.96 -40.89
C SER A 227 14.40 7.76 -41.63
N ASP A 228 15.60 7.24 -41.96
CA ASP A 228 16.23 5.90 -41.74
C ASP A 228 17.79 6.10 -41.75
N THR A 229 18.75 5.16 -41.88
CA THR A 229 18.81 3.80 -42.47
C THR A 229 19.99 2.96 -41.92
N SER A 230 19.88 1.62 -42.01
CA SER A 230 20.93 0.57 -42.10
C SER A 230 22.41 0.80 -41.68
N GLY A 231 22.95 -0.10 -40.82
CA GLY A 231 24.42 -0.36 -40.77
C GLY A 231 24.94 -1.30 -39.68
N LYS A 232 25.28 -2.56 -40.04
CA LYS A 232 26.03 -3.62 -39.28
C LYS A 232 25.55 -3.96 -37.85
N GLN A 233 25.06 -5.16 -37.55
CA GLN A 233 25.76 -6.46 -37.47
C GLN A 233 26.87 -6.58 -36.39
N ILE A 234 26.49 -7.24 -35.29
CA ILE A 234 27.14 -8.41 -34.68
C ILE A 234 28.68 -8.46 -34.70
N SER A 235 29.26 -8.32 -33.51
CA SER A 235 30.29 -9.25 -33.02
C SER A 235 30.26 -9.30 -31.48
N ALA A 236 30.28 -10.51 -30.92
CA ALA A 236 30.45 -10.74 -29.50
C ALA A 236 31.69 -11.63 -29.32
N ALA A 237 32.78 -11.04 -28.87
CA ALA A 237 34.01 -11.73 -28.48
C ALA A 237 34.88 -10.77 -27.68
N SER A 238 35.47 -11.28 -26.57
CA SER A 238 36.60 -10.70 -25.83
C SER A 238 36.37 -9.29 -25.20
N GLU A 239 36.95 -8.93 -24.05
CA GLU A 239 38.03 -9.56 -23.27
C GLU A 239 37.63 -9.78 -21.79
N VAL A 240 38.19 -10.83 -21.19
CA VAL A 240 38.26 -11.01 -19.73
C VAL A 240 39.73 -11.19 -19.38
N LYS A 241 40.33 -10.15 -18.78
CA LYS A 241 41.57 -10.10 -17.98
C LYS A 241 41.98 -8.63 -17.87
N ASP A 242 42.06 -8.10 -16.65
CA ASP A 242 43.01 -7.04 -16.23
C ASP A 242 42.88 -6.72 -14.72
N GLU A 243 42.93 -7.77 -13.89
CA GLU A 243 43.12 -7.66 -12.43
C GLU A 243 44.46 -8.29 -11.97
N ALA A 244 45.35 -8.62 -12.92
CA ALA A 244 46.62 -9.32 -12.63
C ALA A 244 47.84 -8.40 -12.48
N GLU A 245 47.90 -7.26 -13.18
CA GLU A 245 49.11 -6.41 -13.21
C GLU A 245 49.24 -5.43 -12.03
N VAL A 246 48.16 -5.20 -11.27
CA VAL A 246 48.15 -4.21 -10.16
C VAL A 246 48.95 -4.71 -8.93
N LEU A 247 49.15 -6.01 -8.78
CA LEU A 247 49.86 -6.59 -7.62
C LEU A 247 51.40 -6.54 -7.75
N ASP A 248 51.95 -6.54 -8.96
CA ASP A 248 53.40 -6.64 -9.17
C ASP A 248 54.12 -5.28 -8.97
N GLN A 249 53.40 -4.16 -9.16
CA GLN A 249 53.93 -2.81 -8.94
C GLN A 249 54.07 -2.41 -7.46
N VAL A 250 53.42 -3.13 -6.52
CA VAL A 250 53.53 -2.83 -5.09
C VAL A 250 54.79 -3.48 -4.49
N LEU A 251 55.09 -4.72 -4.87
CA LEU A 251 56.22 -5.49 -4.32
C LEU A 251 57.60 -4.97 -4.73
N LEU A 252 57.70 -4.20 -5.81
CA LEU A 252 58.96 -3.58 -6.26
C LEU A 252 59.37 -2.33 -5.47
N ASN A 253 58.46 -1.72 -4.70
CA ASN A 253 58.76 -0.50 -3.94
C ASN A 253 59.32 -0.76 -2.53
N GLU A 254 58.88 -1.81 -1.82
CA GLU A 254 59.43 -2.15 -0.49
C GLU A 254 60.85 -2.75 -0.56
N ALA A 255 61.27 -3.26 -1.72
CA ALA A 255 62.57 -3.90 -1.92
C ALA A 255 63.77 -2.92 -2.01
N ASN A 256 63.53 -1.60 -2.00
CA ASN A 256 64.54 -0.59 -2.29
C ASN A 256 64.78 0.44 -1.17
N GLU A 257 64.11 0.30 -0.01
CA GLU A 257 64.34 1.12 1.20
C GLU A 257 65.14 0.39 2.31
N GLN A 258 65.71 -0.79 2.02
CA GLN A 258 66.62 -1.49 2.94
C GLN A 258 68.01 -1.74 2.33
N LYS A 259 68.80 -0.66 2.19
CA LYS A 259 70.25 -0.75 1.98
C LYS A 259 71.02 0.49 2.44
#